data_AF-B2AXW2-F1
#
_entry.id   AF-B2AXW2-F1
#
_cell.length_a   1.000
_cell.length_b   1.000
_cell.length_c   1.000
_cell.angle_alpha   90.00
_cell.angle_beta   90.00
_cell.angle_gamma   90.00
#
_symmetry.space_group_name_H-M   'P 1'
#
loop_
_entity.id
_entity.type
_entity.pdbx_description
1 polymer ?
#
loop_
_entity_poly.entity_id
_entity_poly.type
_entity_poly.pdbx_seq_one_letter_code
_entity_poly.pdbx_strand_id
1 'polypeptide(L)'
;MLTKSTTFLHLTTLLYLLLQSLPLLLWPSLTTTLLTPPNYYPPSSSDLVSTYLARTLALTNLTLAALLLALSGLLPLSPSPSPYSSAAVLITTLYHSATGVYSYTRYTTPRTSQPIHLLGCLASSFLACVGLYVLLFGDGKRLSRRTGADKATSGWPFRNKEADRKKKKKSG
;
A
#
# COMPACT_ATOMS: atom_id res chain seq x y z
N MET A 1 0.81 -7.92 -16.30
CA MET A 1 -0.45 -7.50 -16.96
C MET A 1 -1.20 -6.67 -15.93
N LEU A 2 -1.43 -5.37 -16.15
CA LEU A 2 -2.18 -4.51 -15.23
C LEU A 2 -3.60 -5.07 -15.09
N THR A 3 -3.98 -5.51 -13.90
CA THR A 3 -5.39 -5.81 -13.60
C THR A 3 -6.05 -4.55 -13.04
N LYS A 4 -7.38 -4.44 -13.18
CA LYS A 4 -8.13 -3.30 -12.62
C LYS A 4 -7.86 -3.12 -11.11
N SER A 5 -7.62 -4.22 -10.41
CA SER A 5 -7.28 -4.24 -8.98
C SER A 5 -5.87 -3.74 -8.70
N THR A 6 -4.86 -4.09 -9.51
CA THR A 6 -3.49 -3.55 -9.35
C THR A 6 -3.47 -2.05 -9.63
N THR A 7 -4.16 -1.58 -10.68
CA THR A 7 -4.24 -0.15 -10.99
C THR A 7 -4.94 0.62 -9.88
N PHE A 8 -6.02 0.08 -9.33
CA PHE A 8 -6.72 0.69 -8.21
C PHE A 8 -5.79 0.88 -7.01
N LEU A 9 -5.09 -0.18 -6.58
CA LEU A 9 -4.15 -0.10 -5.46
C LEU A 9 -3.02 0.91 -5.69
N HIS A 10 -2.46 0.95 -6.90
CA HIS A 10 -1.40 1.91 -7.23
C HIS A 10 -1.92 3.34 -7.17
N LEU A 11 -3.07 3.64 -7.79
CA LEU A 11 -3.67 4.97 -7.79
C LEU A 11 -4.07 5.42 -6.38
N THR A 12 -4.67 4.54 -5.57
CA THR A 12 -5.03 4.88 -4.19
C THR A 12 -3.79 5.09 -3.33
N THR A 13 -2.72 4.32 -3.53
CA THR A 13 -1.46 4.52 -2.82
C THR A 13 -0.77 5.82 -3.23
N LEU A 14 -0.81 6.18 -4.52
CA LEU A 14 -0.32 7.47 -5.00
C LEU A 14 -1.09 8.62 -4.37
N LEU A 15 -2.41 8.54 -4.35
CA LEU A 15 -3.27 9.52 -3.70
C LEU A 15 -2.94 9.64 -2.21
N TYR A 16 -2.75 8.52 -1.52
CA TYR A 16 -2.39 8.48 -0.10
C TYR A 16 -1.05 9.20 0.16
N LEU A 17 -0.01 8.91 -0.63
CA LEU A 17 1.30 9.55 -0.52
C LEU A 17 1.23 11.05 -0.82
N LEU A 18 0.48 11.44 -1.85
CA LEU A 18 0.28 12.85 -2.21
C LEU A 18 -0.47 13.61 -1.11
N LEU A 19 -1.57 13.04 -0.63
CA LEU A 19 -2.40 13.62 0.43
C LEU A 19 -1.62 13.85 1.72
N GLN A 20 -0.67 12.98 2.06
CA GLN A 20 0.20 13.17 3.22
C GLN A 20 1.34 14.16 2.94
N SER A 21 1.93 14.11 1.74
CA SER A 21 3.07 14.97 1.38
C SER A 21 2.72 16.46 1.28
N LEU A 22 1.53 16.81 0.76
CA LEU A 22 1.14 18.21 0.55
C LEU A 22 1.04 19.02 1.85
N PRO A 23 0.32 18.55 2.90
CA PRO A 23 0.32 19.22 4.20
C PRO A 23 1.72 19.27 4.82
N LEU A 24 2.53 18.21 4.73
CA LEU A 24 3.88 18.21 5.31
C LEU A 24 4.82 19.21 4.62
N LEU A 25 4.66 19.42 3.31
CA LEU A 25 5.50 20.32 2.52
C LEU A 25 5.08 21.78 2.65
N LEU A 26 3.78 22.04 2.45
CA LEU A 26 3.21 23.40 2.39
C LEU A 26 2.82 23.93 3.77
N TRP A 27 2.37 23.06 4.68
CA TRP A 27 1.85 23.45 5.98
C TRP A 27 2.30 22.50 7.12
N PRO A 28 3.60 22.43 7.41
CA PRO A 28 4.13 21.52 8.43
C PRO A 28 3.51 21.75 9.81
N SER A 29 3.20 23.00 10.17
CA SER A 29 2.56 23.36 11.45
C SER A 29 1.17 22.75 11.63
N LEU A 30 0.40 22.54 10.55
CA LEU A 30 -0.89 21.84 10.63
C LEU A 30 -0.67 20.40 11.09
N THR A 31 0.29 19.71 10.48
CA THR A 31 0.56 18.30 10.78
C THR A 31 1.04 18.11 12.21
N THR A 32 1.95 18.97 12.70
CA THR A 32 2.45 18.90 14.08
C THR A 32 1.34 19.19 15.08
N THR A 33 0.45 20.14 14.78
CA THR A 33 -0.70 20.46 15.65
C THR A 33 -1.68 19.30 15.71
N LEU A 34 -1.99 18.64 14.59
CA LEU A 34 -2.89 17.49 14.55
C LEU A 34 -2.33 16.26 15.28
N LEU A 35 -1.00 16.11 15.31
CA LEU A 35 -0.31 15.00 15.95
C LEU A 35 -0.04 15.26 17.45
N THR A 36 -0.09 16.52 17.90
CA THR A 36 0.24 16.89 19.28
C THR A 36 -1.02 16.85 20.16
N PRO A 37 -1.01 16.09 21.26
CA PRO A 37 -2.13 16.07 22.20
C PRO A 37 -2.39 17.42 22.87
N PRO A 38 -3.64 17.76 23.20
CA PRO A 38 -3.99 19.04 23.83
C PRO A 38 -3.36 19.23 25.22
N ASN A 39 -3.01 18.14 25.90
CA ASN A 39 -2.37 18.16 27.21
C ASN A 39 -0.82 18.23 27.12
N TYR A 40 -0.28 18.21 25.91
CA TYR A 40 1.14 18.39 25.65
C TYR A 40 1.37 19.86 25.31
N TYR A 41 2.37 20.51 25.93
CA TYR A 41 2.67 21.94 25.75
C TYR A 41 2.58 22.32 24.28
N PRO A 42 1.88 23.42 23.92
CA PRO A 42 1.73 23.81 22.53
C PRO A 42 3.13 23.92 21.90
N PRO A 43 3.37 23.34 20.72
CA PRO A 43 4.62 23.60 20.04
C PRO A 43 4.62 25.08 19.72
N SER A 44 5.47 25.85 20.41
CA SER A 44 5.76 27.24 20.10
C SER A 44 6.22 27.28 18.64
N SER A 45 5.31 27.50 17.70
CA SER A 45 5.59 27.68 16.26
C SER A 45 6.67 26.73 15.70
N SER A 46 6.30 25.48 15.39
CA SER A 46 7.10 24.49 14.62
C SER A 46 8.63 24.73 14.63
N ASP A 47 9.31 24.20 15.65
CA ASP A 47 10.77 24.19 15.78
C ASP A 47 11.48 23.92 14.44
N LEU A 48 12.63 24.55 14.21
CA LEU A 48 13.38 24.47 12.95
C LEU A 48 13.64 23.01 12.54
N VAL A 49 13.93 22.15 13.51
CA VAL A 49 14.14 20.70 13.30
C VAL A 49 12.86 20.01 12.84
N SER A 50 11.72 20.29 13.48
CA SER A 50 10.44 19.70 13.12
C SER A 50 10.01 20.09 11.71
N THR A 51 10.23 21.35 11.33
CA THR A 51 9.94 21.86 9.99
C THR A 51 10.85 21.22 8.94
N TYR A 52 12.14 21.10 9.23
CA TYR A 52 13.10 20.44 8.36
C TYR A 52 12.74 18.95 8.12
N LEU A 53 12.44 18.22 9.19
CA LEU A 53 12.05 16.81 9.10
C LEU A 53 10.73 16.62 8.37
N ALA A 54 9.73 17.47 8.62
CA ALA A 54 8.43 17.42 7.93
C ALA A 54 8.60 17.62 6.41
N ARG A 55 9.36 18.64 6.00
CA ARG A 55 9.62 18.89 4.57
C ARG A 55 10.43 17.78 3.91
N THR A 56 11.45 17.27 4.60
CA THR A 56 12.26 16.16 4.07
C THR A 56 11.41 14.90 3.92
N LEU A 57 10.54 14.60 4.89
CA LEU A 57 9.59 13.49 4.81
C LEU A 57 8.56 13.68 3.68
N ALA A 58 8.14 14.91 3.41
CA ALA A 58 7.27 15.19 2.28
C ALA A 58 7.97 14.90 0.95
N LEU A 59 9.22 15.33 0.80
CA LEU A 59 10.02 15.09 -0.39
C LEU A 59 10.29 13.59 -0.59
N THR A 60 10.55 12.82 0.47
CA THR A 60 10.71 11.37 0.35
C THR A 60 9.42 10.66 -0.03
N ASN A 61 8.26 11.11 0.45
CA ASN A 61 6.97 10.56 0.01
C ASN A 61 6.66 10.90 -1.46
N LEU A 62 7.02 12.11 -1.92
CA LEU A 62 6.88 12.49 -3.33
C LEU A 62 7.77 11.66 -4.24
N THR A 63 9.03 11.41 -3.85
CA THR A 63 9.92 10.54 -4.63
C THR A 63 9.45 9.09 -4.61
N LEU A 64 8.91 8.58 -3.50
CA LEU A 64 8.30 7.26 -3.43
C LEU A 64 7.07 7.14 -4.34
N ALA A 65 6.25 8.19 -4.42
CA ALA A 65 5.12 8.24 -5.36
C ALA A 65 5.60 8.25 -6.82
N ALA A 66 6.65 9.01 -7.16
CA ALA A 66 7.25 8.99 -8.48
C ALA A 66 7.84 7.62 -8.83
N LEU A 67 8.51 6.96 -7.87
CA LEU A 67 9.02 5.60 -8.04
C LEU A 67 7.88 4.61 -8.28
N LEU A 68 6.78 4.70 -7.53
CA LEU A 68 5.60 3.87 -7.73
C LEU A 68 4.98 4.08 -9.12
N LEU A 69 4.91 5.31 -9.62
CA LEU A 69 4.46 5.61 -10.98
C LEU A 69 5.35 4.93 -12.03
N ALA A 70 6.67 4.98 -11.86
CA ALA A 70 7.61 4.34 -12.78
C ALA A 70 7.53 2.81 -12.77
N LEU A 71 7.39 2.18 -11.59
CA LEU A 71 7.39 0.72 -11.45
C LEU A 71 6.02 0.09 -11.73
N SER A 72 4.93 0.82 -11.47
CA SER A 72 3.57 0.29 -11.59
C SER A 72 3.17 -0.05 -13.03
N GLY A 73 3.78 0.58 -14.04
CA GLY A 73 3.36 0.48 -15.44
C GLY A 73 2.16 1.36 -15.78
N LEU A 74 1.86 2.36 -14.94
CA LEU A 74 0.87 3.42 -15.22
C LEU A 74 1.36 4.38 -16.32
N LEU A 75 2.67 4.63 -16.40
CA LEU A 75 3.28 5.38 -17.49
C LEU A 75 3.72 4.43 -18.61
N PRO A 76 3.49 4.77 -19.89
CA PRO A 76 3.93 3.98 -21.03
C PRO A 76 5.43 4.20 -21.32
N LEU A 77 6.30 3.86 -20.36
CA LEU A 77 7.75 4.01 -20.49
C LEU A 77 8.38 2.94 -21.40
N SER A 78 7.68 1.84 -21.63
CA SER A 78 8.13 0.71 -22.45
C SER A 78 6.95 0.16 -23.25
N PRO A 79 7.17 -0.40 -24.46
CA PRO A 79 6.13 -1.11 -25.22
C PRO A 79 5.60 -2.37 -24.50
N SER A 80 6.33 -2.87 -23.51
CA SER A 80 5.94 -4.04 -22.72
C SER A 80 5.44 -3.64 -21.33
N PRO A 81 4.50 -4.40 -20.73
CA PRO A 81 4.03 -4.12 -19.38
C PRO A 81 5.20 -4.20 -18.36
N SER A 82 5.25 -3.27 -17.41
CA SER A 82 6.31 -3.21 -16.40
C SER A 82 6.48 -4.57 -15.69
N PRO A 83 7.68 -5.18 -15.72
CA PRO A 83 7.96 -6.43 -15.02
C PRO A 83 7.99 -6.25 -13.49
N TYR A 84 8.07 -5.00 -13.01
CA TYR A 84 8.20 -4.66 -11.60
C TYR A 84 6.87 -4.40 -10.90
N SER A 85 5.74 -4.44 -11.62
CA SER A 85 4.41 -4.15 -11.06
C SER A 85 4.08 -5.05 -9.86
N SER A 86 4.37 -6.36 -9.93
CA SER A 86 4.14 -7.28 -8.81
C SER A 86 5.01 -6.97 -7.59
N ALA A 87 6.27 -6.60 -7.80
CA ALA A 87 7.16 -6.18 -6.72
C ALA A 87 6.69 -4.86 -6.09
N ALA A 88 6.19 -3.92 -6.91
CA ALA A 88 5.63 -2.67 -6.42
C ALA A 88 4.37 -2.90 -5.56
N VAL A 89 3.49 -3.83 -5.93
CA VAL A 89 2.34 -4.23 -5.09
C VAL A 89 2.82 -4.81 -3.76
N LEU A 90 3.82 -5.69 -3.76
CA LEU A 90 4.36 -6.27 -2.53
C LEU A 90 4.92 -5.19 -1.59
N ILE A 91 5.77 -4.31 -2.12
CA ILE A 91 6.41 -3.24 -1.34
C ILE A 91 5.36 -2.27 -0.77
N THR A 92 4.38 -1.86 -1.57
CA THR A 92 3.30 -0.97 -1.11
C THR A 92 2.40 -1.63 -0.08
N THR A 93 2.15 -2.94 -0.20
CA THR A 93 1.40 -3.70 0.81
C THR A 93 2.15 -3.75 2.14
N LEU A 94 3.47 -4.00 2.11
CA LEU A 94 4.32 -3.99 3.31
C LEU A 94 4.38 -2.61 3.94
N TYR A 95 4.50 -1.55 3.13
CA TYR A 95 4.46 -0.16 3.59
C TYR A 95 3.18 0.13 4.36
N HIS A 96 2.01 -0.12 3.75
CA HIS A 96 0.72 0.12 4.41
C HIS A 96 0.50 -0.75 5.65
N SER A 97 1.01 -1.98 5.64
CA SER A 97 0.95 -2.85 6.82
C SER A 97 1.77 -2.27 7.98
N ALA A 98 3.01 -1.84 7.72
CA ALA A 98 3.89 -1.23 8.71
C ALA A 98 3.32 0.09 9.23
N THR A 99 2.80 0.95 8.34
CA THR A 99 2.16 2.23 8.70
C THR A 99 0.90 2.01 9.53
N GLY A 100 0.08 1.00 9.21
CA GLY A 100 -1.10 0.64 9.98
C GLY A 100 -0.73 0.20 11.40
N VAL A 101 0.24 -0.71 11.55
CA VAL A 101 0.72 -1.17 12.86
C VAL A 101 1.31 0.00 13.68
N TYR A 102 2.12 0.85 13.07
CA TYR A 102 2.69 2.01 13.75
C TYR A 102 1.59 3.00 14.19
N SER A 103 0.61 3.27 13.34
CA SER A 103 -0.49 4.17 13.67
C SER A 103 -1.37 3.61 14.78
N TYR A 104 -1.61 2.30 14.79
CA TYR A 104 -2.29 1.61 15.89
C TYR A 104 -1.54 1.76 17.22
N THR A 105 -0.24 1.47 17.24
CA THR A 105 0.56 1.59 18.48
C THR A 105 0.60 3.02 19.03
N ARG A 106 0.63 4.03 18.15
CA ARG A 106 0.51 5.45 18.52
C ARG A 106 -0.87 5.81 19.08
N TYR A 107 -1.93 5.24 18.53
CA TYR A 107 -3.29 5.43 19.00
C TYR A 107 -3.53 4.81 20.38
N THR A 108 -3.02 3.60 20.63
CA THR A 108 -3.20 2.89 21.92
C THR A 108 -2.31 3.41 23.04
N THR A 109 -1.29 4.24 22.73
CA THR A 109 -0.40 4.82 23.73
C THR A 109 -1.08 6.04 24.38
N PRO A 110 -1.37 6.03 25.71
CA PRO A 110 -2.18 7.07 26.35
C PRO A 110 -1.61 8.49 26.22
N ARG A 111 -0.28 8.62 26.11
CA ARG A 111 0.39 9.92 25.99
C ARG A 111 0.33 10.52 24.59
N THR A 112 0.07 9.72 23.56
CA THR A 112 0.09 10.14 22.14
C THR A 112 -1.20 9.81 21.40
N SER A 113 -2.24 9.38 22.13
CA SER A 113 -3.51 8.96 21.58
C SER A 113 -4.24 10.16 20.98
N GLN A 114 -4.14 10.32 19.67
CA GLN A 114 -4.84 11.33 18.89
C GLN A 114 -5.71 10.64 17.84
N PRO A 115 -6.92 11.16 17.54
CA PRO A 115 -7.84 10.50 16.61
C PRO A 115 -7.26 10.39 15.19
N ILE A 116 -6.33 11.28 14.81
CA ILE A 116 -5.64 11.21 13.53
C ILE A 116 -4.83 9.90 13.35
N HIS A 117 -4.29 9.33 14.44
CA HIS A 117 -3.59 8.05 14.41
C HIS A 117 -4.56 6.89 14.11
N LEU A 118 -5.79 6.94 14.61
CA LEU A 118 -6.81 5.95 14.28
C LEU A 118 -7.21 6.03 12.81
N LEU A 119 -7.41 7.24 12.28
CA LEU A 119 -7.73 7.44 10.86
C LEU A 119 -6.60 6.91 9.96
N GLY A 120 -5.34 7.21 10.29
CA GLY A 120 -4.18 6.67 9.60
C GLY A 120 -4.13 5.14 9.67
N CYS A 121 -4.42 4.55 10.83
CA CYS A 121 -4.51 3.10 10.99
C CYS A 121 -5.57 2.49 10.06
N LEU A 122 -6.80 3.02 10.06
CA LEU A 122 -7.89 2.50 9.25
C LEU A 122 -7.59 2.59 7.75
N ALA A 123 -7.07 3.74 7.30
CA ALA A 123 -6.71 3.96 5.90
C ALA A 123 -5.60 3.01 5.45
N SER A 124 -4.52 2.90 6.22
CA SER A 124 -3.40 2.00 5.90
C SER A 124 -3.79 0.52 6.00
N SER A 125 -4.56 0.12 7.02
CA SER A 125 -5.04 -1.27 7.14
C SER A 125 -5.94 -1.67 5.97
N PHE A 126 -6.84 -0.78 5.52
CA PHE A 126 -7.67 -1.03 4.34
C PHE A 126 -6.82 -1.24 3.08
N LEU A 127 -5.84 -0.35 2.83
CA LEU A 127 -4.94 -0.47 1.69
C LEU A 127 -4.06 -1.72 1.78
N ALA A 128 -3.64 -2.13 2.97
CA ALA A 128 -2.92 -3.39 3.20
C ALA A 128 -3.80 -4.61 2.88
N CYS A 129 -5.07 -4.62 3.27
CA CYS A 129 -6.01 -5.68 2.92
C CYS A 129 -6.24 -5.77 1.41
N VAL A 130 -6.40 -4.63 0.73
CA VAL A 130 -6.51 -4.58 -0.74
C VAL A 130 -5.21 -5.06 -1.39
N GLY A 131 -4.05 -4.65 -0.89
CA GLY A 131 -2.75 -5.10 -1.37
C GLY A 131 -2.57 -6.62 -1.23
N LEU A 132 -2.92 -7.17 -0.08
CA LEU A 132 -2.92 -8.61 0.16
C LEU A 132 -3.89 -9.32 -0.78
N TYR A 133 -5.09 -8.79 -0.99
CA TYR A 133 -6.04 -9.32 -1.97
C TYR A 133 -5.43 -9.37 -3.38
N VAL A 134 -4.75 -8.31 -3.82
CA VAL A 134 -4.08 -8.26 -5.12
C VAL A 134 -2.91 -9.26 -5.20
N LEU A 135 -2.15 -9.45 -4.13
CA LEU A 135 -1.06 -10.45 -4.12
C LEU A 135 -1.59 -11.89 -4.18
N LEU A 136 -2.70 -12.18 -3.48
CA LEU A 136 -3.28 -13.52 -3.40
C LEU A 136 -4.09 -13.87 -4.65
N PHE A 137 -4.83 -12.92 -5.20
CA PHE A 137 -5.87 -13.16 -6.22
C PHE A 137 -5.69 -12.32 -7.50
N GLY A 138 -4.75 -11.38 -7.52
CA GLY A 138 -4.55 -10.47 -8.66
C GLY A 138 -3.88 -11.12 -9.86
N ASP A 139 -3.23 -12.27 -9.70
CA ASP A 139 -2.60 -13.00 -10.81
C ASP A 139 -3.40 -14.25 -11.19
N GLY A 140 -4.26 -14.10 -12.20
CA GLY A 140 -5.16 -15.14 -12.69
C GLY A 140 -4.57 -16.07 -13.75
N LYS A 141 -3.27 -16.00 -14.06
CA LYS A 141 -2.66 -16.80 -15.14
C LYS A 141 -1.44 -17.59 -14.67
N ARG A 142 -1.63 -18.46 -13.67
CA ARG A 142 -0.63 -19.49 -13.36
C ARG A 142 -0.80 -20.68 -14.30
N LEU A 143 -0.52 -20.54 -15.60
CA LEU A 143 -0.48 -21.70 -16.47
C LEU A 143 0.77 -22.55 -16.17
N SER A 144 0.59 -23.84 -15.96
CA SER A 144 1.70 -24.77 -15.80
C SER A 144 2.50 -24.88 -17.11
N ARG A 145 3.76 -24.46 -17.11
CA ARG A 145 4.66 -24.60 -18.27
C ARG A 145 4.84 -26.05 -18.74
N ARG A 146 4.74 -27.02 -17.81
CA ARG A 146 4.95 -28.45 -18.09
C ARG A 146 3.68 -29.16 -18.56
N THR A 147 2.51 -28.70 -18.14
CA THR A 147 1.25 -29.44 -18.36
C THR A 147 0.16 -28.62 -19.05
N GLY A 148 0.40 -27.34 -19.36
CA GLY A 148 -0.59 -26.41 -19.92
C GLY A 148 -1.80 -26.18 -19.00
N ALA A 149 -1.84 -26.82 -17.83
CA ALA A 149 -2.97 -26.77 -16.92
C ALA A 149 -3.03 -25.41 -16.26
N ASP A 150 -4.23 -24.83 -16.28
CA ASP A 150 -4.52 -23.59 -15.58
C ASP A 150 -4.46 -23.81 -14.06
N LYS A 151 -3.36 -23.40 -13.42
CA LYS A 151 -3.22 -23.46 -11.95
C LYS A 151 -3.99 -22.33 -11.26
N ALA A 152 -4.65 -21.42 -11.98
CA ALA A 152 -5.63 -20.52 -11.37
C ALA A 152 -6.85 -21.30 -10.84
N THR A 153 -7.08 -22.53 -11.30
CA THR A 153 -8.06 -23.47 -10.71
C THR A 153 -7.48 -24.35 -9.60
N SER A 154 -6.21 -24.18 -9.23
CA SER A 154 -5.63 -24.95 -8.11
C SER A 154 -6.23 -24.49 -6.80
N GLY A 155 -6.57 -25.43 -5.92
CA GLY A 155 -7.34 -25.21 -4.70
C GLY A 155 -6.60 -24.46 -3.58
N TRP A 156 -5.98 -23.32 -3.90
CA TRP A 156 -5.34 -22.43 -2.94
C TRP A 156 -6.00 -21.04 -3.04
N PRO A 157 -6.33 -20.39 -1.91
CA PRO A 157 -6.13 -20.83 -0.53
C PRO A 157 -7.15 -21.89 -0.05
N PHE A 158 -8.18 -22.19 -0.85
CA PHE A 158 -9.23 -23.17 -0.50
C PHE A 158 -9.33 -24.30 -1.53
N ARG A 159 -9.39 -25.55 -1.06
CA ARG A 159 -9.43 -26.74 -1.93
C ARG A 159 -10.63 -26.71 -2.88
N ASN A 160 -10.36 -26.75 -4.19
CA ASN A 160 -11.39 -26.76 -5.22
C ASN A 160 -11.67 -28.19 -5.71
N LYS A 161 -12.69 -28.84 -5.11
CA LYS A 161 -13.09 -30.22 -5.45
C LYS A 161 -13.48 -30.39 -6.93
N GLU A 162 -14.02 -29.36 -7.56
CA GLU A 162 -14.44 -29.39 -8.98
C GLU A 162 -13.24 -29.36 -9.94
N ALA A 163 -12.20 -28.59 -9.61
CA ALA A 163 -10.95 -28.59 -10.37
C ALA A 163 -10.23 -29.95 -10.27
N ASP A 164 -10.25 -30.57 -9.09
CA ASP A 164 -9.65 -31.88 -8.86
C ASP A 164 -10.41 -33.01 -9.61
N ARG A 165 -11.75 -32.94 -9.70
CA ARG A 165 -12.57 -33.85 -10.53
C ARG A 165 -12.19 -33.78 -12.00
N LYS A 166 -11.99 -32.58 -12.55
CA LYS A 166 -11.61 -32.38 -13.97
C LYS A 166 -10.21 -32.92 -14.28
N LYS A 167 -9.27 -32.88 -13.34
CA LYS A 167 -7.95 -33.51 -13.49
C LYS A 167 -8.06 -35.03 -13.55
N LYS A 168 -8.84 -35.64 -12.64
CA LYS A 168 -9.03 -37.09 -12.57
C LYS A 168 -9.67 -37.68 -13.85
N LYS A 169 -10.56 -36.92 -14.50
CA LYS A 169 -11.23 -37.31 -15.75
C LYS A 169 -10.35 -37.20 -17.01
N LYS A 170 -9.23 -36.47 -16.95
CA LYS A 170 -8.27 -36.36 -18.07
C LYS A 170 -7.12 -37.38 -18.00
N SER A 171 -6.97 -38.08 -16.88
CA SER A 171 -5.87 -39.02 -16.61
C SER A 171 -6.30 -40.49 -16.62
N GLY A 172 -7.56 -40.78 -16.92
CA GLY A 172 -8.10 -42.12 -17.16
C GLY A 172 -8.81 -42.12 -18.49
#